data_AF-A0A935SNP8-F1
#
_entry.id   AF-A0A935SNP8-F1
#
_cell.length_a   1.000
_cell.length_b   1.000
_cell.length_c   1.000
_cell.angle_alpha   90.00
_cell.angle_beta   90.00
_cell.angle_gamma   90.00
#
_symmetry.space_group_name_H-M   'P 1'
#
loop_
_entity.id
_entity.type
_entity.pdbx_description
1 polymer ?
#
loop_
_entity_poly.entity_id
_entity_poly.type
_entity_poly.pdbx_seq_one_letter_code
_entity_poly.pdbx_strand_id
1 'polypeptide(L)'
;MNTEIINKAYLAGLKLKNSGLSEEVLYARLEKQGFPEELSRKVAKDIINENQKEALKNNLTYGLVVAAIGFVAAIISALISTDRGIISIELIIVGLGLAFWAIAKLKK
;
A
#
# COMPACT_ATOMS: atom_id res chain seq x y z
N MET A 1 3.32 33.33 -5.42
CA MET A 1 4.32 32.52 -4.68
C MET A 1 5.48 32.20 -5.60
N ASN A 2 6.71 32.24 -5.10
CA ASN A 2 7.91 31.98 -5.90
C ASN A 2 8.05 30.46 -6.16
N THR A 3 8.09 30.05 -7.44
CA THR A 3 8.07 28.63 -7.86
C THR A 3 9.23 27.83 -7.29
N GLU A 4 10.38 28.46 -7.08
CA GLU A 4 11.55 27.81 -6.46
C GLU A 4 11.31 27.39 -5.01
N ILE A 5 10.58 28.21 -4.24
CA ILE A 5 10.29 27.92 -2.83
C ILE A 5 9.33 26.72 -2.75
N ILE A 6 8.37 26.67 -3.67
CA ILE A 6 7.42 25.53 -3.79
C ILE A 6 8.19 24.24 -4.08
N ASN A 7 9.06 24.25 -5.09
CA ASN A 7 9.84 23.07 -5.45
C ASN A 7 10.75 22.60 -4.29
N LYS A 8 11.39 23.53 -3.58
CA LYS A 8 12.21 23.21 -2.42
C LYS A 8 11.39 22.59 -1.29
N ALA A 9 10.19 23.11 -1.01
CA ALA A 9 9.30 22.55 0.01
C ALA A 9 8.85 21.13 -0.36
N TYR A 10 8.46 20.88 -1.62
CA TYR A 10 8.11 19.53 -2.08
C TYR A 10 9.29 18.56 -2.02
N LEU A 11 10.49 18.98 -2.41
CA LEU A 11 11.69 18.14 -2.31
C LEU A 11 12.03 17.81 -0.85
N ALA A 12 11.91 18.77 0.05
CA ALA A 12 12.10 18.55 1.49
C ALA A 12 11.07 17.57 2.03
N GLY A 13 9.80 17.73 1.67
CA GLY A 13 8.74 16.82 2.06
C GLY A 13 8.93 15.41 1.47
N LEU A 14 9.32 15.28 0.21
CA LEU A 14 9.57 13.99 -0.46
C LEU A 14 10.70 13.21 0.23
N LYS A 15 11.75 13.87 0.73
CA LYS A 15 12.78 13.23 1.55
C LYS A 15 12.23 12.63 2.85
N LEU A 16 11.13 13.19 3.36
CA LEU A 16 10.45 12.75 4.58
C LEU A 16 9.33 11.74 4.31
N LYS A 17 8.95 11.51 3.04
CA LYS A 17 7.87 10.61 2.61
C LYS A 17 7.97 9.21 3.21
N ASN A 18 9.18 8.64 3.22
CA ASN A 18 9.43 7.27 3.70
C ASN A 18 9.69 7.19 5.21
N SER A 19 9.57 8.29 5.95
CA SER A 19 9.90 8.35 7.38
C SER A 19 8.76 7.90 8.29
N GLY A 20 7.58 7.57 7.72
CA GLY A 20 6.40 7.15 8.50
C GLY A 20 5.84 8.23 9.44
N LEU A 21 6.13 9.50 9.16
CA LEU A 21 5.70 10.64 10.00
C LEU A 21 4.21 10.93 9.77
N SER A 22 3.52 11.40 10.82
CA SER A 22 2.17 11.93 10.70
C SER A 22 2.15 13.26 9.96
N GLU A 23 0.99 13.63 9.40
CA GLU A 23 0.79 14.90 8.68
C GLU A 23 1.25 16.11 9.51
N GLU A 24 0.86 16.16 10.79
CA GLU A 24 1.20 17.22 11.74
C GLU A 24 2.72 17.34 11.97
N VAL A 25 3.41 16.20 12.08
CA VAL A 25 4.86 16.18 12.28
C VAL A 25 5.58 16.59 11.00
N LEU A 26 5.07 16.19 9.82
CA LEU A 26 5.63 16.58 8.53
C LEU A 26 5.47 18.10 8.32
N TYR A 27 4.28 18.63 8.62
CA TYR A 27 3.97 20.06 8.63
C TYR A 27 4.93 20.83 9.54
N ALA A 28 5.04 20.44 10.82
CA ALA A 28 5.87 21.13 11.79
C ALA A 28 7.37 21.11 11.39
N ARG A 29 7.81 20.06 10.69
CA ARG A 29 9.19 19.94 10.20
C ARG A 29 9.45 20.85 9.00
N LEU A 30 8.49 21.00 8.10
CA LEU A 30 8.56 21.93 6.97
C LEU A 30 8.51 23.39 7.43
N GLU A 31 7.65 23.69 8.40
CA GLU A 31 7.60 25.02 9.03
C GLU A 31 8.93 25.38 9.72
N LYS A 32 9.53 24.44 10.48
CA LYS A 32 10.86 24.62 11.08
C LYS A 32 11.99 24.81 10.06
N GLN A 33 11.81 24.41 8.81
CA GLN A 33 12.76 24.66 7.72
C GLN A 33 12.60 26.05 7.09
N GLY A 34 11.66 26.86 7.59
CA GLY A 34 11.43 28.23 7.15
C GLY A 34 10.46 28.33 5.97
N PHE A 35 9.70 27.27 5.66
CA PHE A 35 8.67 27.34 4.63
C PHE A 35 7.39 28.00 5.16
N PRO A 36 6.67 28.79 4.34
CA PRO A 36 5.41 29.42 4.73
C PRO A 36 4.39 28.38 5.24
N GLU A 37 3.66 28.73 6.30
CA GLU A 37 2.67 27.83 6.94
C GLU A 37 1.73 27.17 5.93
N GLU A 38 1.14 27.97 5.05
CA GLU A 38 0.16 27.51 4.07
C GLU A 38 0.77 26.52 3.06
N LEU A 39 2.04 26.74 2.67
CA LEU A 39 2.78 25.84 1.79
C LEU A 39 3.15 24.55 2.51
N SER A 40 3.63 24.64 3.75
CA SER A 40 4.00 23.49 4.57
C SER A 40 2.81 22.56 4.79
N ARG A 41 1.62 23.13 5.08
CA ARG A 41 0.39 22.37 5.29
C ARG A 41 -0.06 21.68 3.99
N LYS A 42 0.00 22.38 2.86
CA LYS A 42 -0.32 21.81 1.56
C LYS A 42 0.60 20.64 1.19
N VAL A 43 1.92 20.85 1.31
CA VAL A 43 2.93 19.83 0.98
C VAL A 43 2.78 18.61 1.89
N ALA A 44 2.56 18.80 3.19
CA ALA A 44 2.35 17.70 4.13
C ALA A 44 1.14 16.84 3.76
N LYS A 45 0.00 17.47 3.49
CA LYS A 45 -1.22 16.79 3.09
C LYS A 45 -1.06 16.04 1.77
N ASP A 46 -0.43 16.65 0.77
CA ASP A 46 -0.23 16.04 -0.54
C ASP A 46 0.64 14.77 -0.43
N ILE A 47 1.72 14.82 0.35
CA ILE A 47 2.62 13.68 0.54
C ILE A 47 1.94 12.54 1.27
N ILE A 48 1.18 12.82 2.32
CA ILE A 48 0.44 11.79 3.06
C ILE A 48 -0.61 11.13 2.16
N ASN A 49 -1.33 11.91 1.36
CA ASN A 49 -2.31 11.38 0.41
C ASN A 49 -1.65 10.49 -0.65
N GLU A 50 -0.49 10.89 -1.18
CA GLU A 50 0.25 10.09 -2.15
C GLU A 50 0.76 8.78 -1.53
N ASN A 51 1.30 8.83 -0.32
CA ASN A 51 1.71 7.65 0.44
C ASN A 51 0.56 6.66 0.66
N GLN A 52 -0.61 7.16 1.05
CA GLN A 52 -1.79 6.30 1.22
C GLN A 52 -2.24 5.65 -0.09
N LYS A 53 -2.20 6.40 -1.20
CA LYS A 53 -2.52 5.87 -2.53
C LYS A 53 -1.53 4.79 -2.97
N GLU A 54 -0.24 5.00 -2.76
CA GLU A 54 0.81 4.02 -3.06
C GLU A 54 0.67 2.76 -2.20
N ALA A 55 0.41 2.92 -0.90
CA ALA A 55 0.15 1.79 0.00
C ALA A 55 -1.06 0.97 -0.46
N LEU A 56 -2.15 1.65 -0.86
CA LEU A 56 -3.34 0.98 -1.38
C LEU A 56 -3.07 0.22 -2.69
N LYS A 57 -2.32 0.84 -3.61
CA LYS A 57 -1.95 0.24 -4.89
C LYS A 57 -1.06 -0.99 -4.70
N ASN A 58 -0.04 -0.90 -3.84
CA ASN A 58 0.84 -2.02 -3.53
C ASN A 58 0.09 -3.18 -2.88
N ASN A 59 -0.86 -2.88 -1.98
CA ASN A 59 -1.70 -3.90 -1.35
C ASN A 59 -2.63 -4.60 -2.36
N LEU A 60 -3.19 -3.86 -3.32
CA LEU A 60 -4.02 -4.43 -4.38
C LEU A 60 -3.19 -5.37 -5.29
N THR A 61 -1.98 -4.94 -5.67
CA THR A 61 -1.07 -5.76 -6.47
C THR A 61 -0.65 -7.03 -5.72
N TYR A 62 -0.33 -6.93 -4.44
CA TYR A 62 0.01 -8.11 -3.63
C TYR A 62 -1.17 -9.08 -3.53
N GLY A 63 -2.39 -8.58 -3.30
CA GLY A 63 -3.61 -9.40 -3.27
C GLY A 63 -3.87 -10.14 -4.59
N LEU A 64 -3.66 -9.46 -5.73
CA LEU A 64 -3.79 -10.07 -7.06
C LEU A 64 -2.73 -11.15 -7.31
N VAL A 65 -1.48 -10.93 -6.91
CA VAL A 65 -0.40 -11.94 -7.05
C VAL A 65 -0.70 -13.18 -6.21
N VAL A 66 -1.13 -13.01 -4.96
CA VAL A 66 -1.50 -14.14 -4.09
C VAL A 66 -2.69 -14.90 -4.68
N ALA A 67 -3.71 -14.19 -5.18
CA ALA A 67 -4.85 -14.82 -5.84
C ALA A 67 -4.44 -15.60 -7.09
N ALA A 68 -3.54 -15.05 -7.92
CA ALA A 68 -3.03 -15.72 -9.11
C ALA A 68 -2.23 -17.00 -8.76
N ILE A 69 -1.38 -16.95 -7.73
CA ILE A 69 -0.64 -18.13 -7.25
C ILE A 69 -1.62 -19.21 -6.75
N GLY A 70 -2.62 -18.82 -5.96
CA GLY A 70 -3.66 -19.75 -5.48
C GLY A 70 -4.44 -20.40 -6.63
N PHE A 71 -4.76 -19.62 -7.67
CA PHE A 71 -5.44 -20.13 -8.86
C PHE A 71 -4.58 -21.14 -9.65
N VAL A 72 -3.30 -20.84 -9.87
CA VAL A 72 -2.36 -21.76 -10.53
C VAL A 72 -2.17 -23.04 -9.71
N ALA A 73 -2.04 -22.93 -8.39
CA ALA A 73 -1.95 -24.08 -7.49
C ALA A 73 -3.20 -24.96 -7.55
N ALA A 74 -4.40 -24.36 -7.64
CA ALA A 74 -5.65 -25.10 -7.80
C ALA A 74 -5.72 -25.86 -9.14
N ILE A 75 -5.27 -25.25 -10.25
CA ILE A 75 -5.19 -25.91 -11.55
C ILE A 75 -4.21 -27.09 -11.50
N ILE A 76 -3.01 -26.88 -10.96
CA ILE A 76 -2.01 -27.95 -10.81
C ILE A 76 -2.56 -29.10 -9.95
N SER A 77 -3.21 -28.76 -8.83
CA SER A 77 -3.84 -29.76 -7.96
C SER A 77 -4.94 -30.53 -8.68
N ALA A 78 -5.77 -29.87 -9.51
CA ALA A 78 -6.82 -30.53 -10.28
C ALA A 78 -6.26 -31.45 -11.37
N LEU A 79 -5.16 -31.06 -12.04
CA LEU A 79 -4.51 -31.89 -13.05
C LEU A 79 -3.84 -33.13 -12.45
N ILE A 80 -3.18 -32.99 -11.29
CA ILE A 80 -2.49 -34.10 -10.62
C ILE A 80 -3.49 -35.03 -9.89
N SER A 81 -4.59 -34.48 -9.35
CA SER A 81 -5.56 -35.23 -8.53
C SER A 81 -6.71 -35.86 -9.32
N THR A 82 -6.57 -36.02 -10.63
CA THR A 82 -7.62 -36.61 -11.51
C THR A 82 -8.02 -38.04 -11.08
N ASP A 83 -7.23 -38.71 -10.23
CA ASP A 83 -7.54 -40.05 -9.69
C ASP A 83 -8.23 -40.04 -8.29
N ARG A 84 -8.37 -38.88 -7.63
CA ARG A 84 -9.07 -38.72 -6.34
C ARG A 84 -9.84 -37.39 -6.28
N GLY A 85 -11.08 -37.39 -6.75
CA GLY A 85 -11.94 -36.22 -6.99
C GLY A 85 -12.39 -35.36 -5.80
N ILE A 86 -11.68 -35.37 -4.66
CA ILE A 86 -12.10 -34.64 -3.43
C ILE A 86 -11.09 -33.54 -3.04
N ILE A 87 -9.82 -33.65 -3.43
CA ILE A 87 -8.73 -32.81 -2.89
C ILE A 87 -8.77 -31.36 -3.43
N SER A 88 -9.29 -31.16 -4.66
CA SER A 88 -9.22 -29.85 -5.34
C SER A 88 -10.10 -28.76 -4.71
N ILE A 89 -11.24 -29.13 -4.09
CA ILE A 89 -12.18 -28.15 -3.50
C ILE A 89 -11.64 -27.62 -2.17
N GLU A 90 -11.03 -28.47 -1.36
CA GLU A 90 -10.46 -28.10 -0.06
C GLU A 90 -9.32 -27.09 -0.23
N LEU A 91 -8.48 -27.26 -1.26
CA LEU A 91 -7.37 -26.35 -1.53
C LEU A 91 -7.85 -24.95 -1.93
N ILE A 92 -8.94 -24.86 -2.69
CA ILE A 92 -9.56 -23.58 -3.09
C ILE A 92 -10.17 -22.89 -1.86
N ILE A 93 -10.86 -23.63 -0.99
CA ILE A 93 -11.44 -23.09 0.25
C ILE A 93 -10.34 -22.58 1.19
N VAL A 94 -9.25 -23.33 1.35
CA VAL A 94 -8.10 -22.92 2.19
C VAL A 94 -7.41 -21.69 1.59
N GLY A 95 -7.20 -21.65 0.27
CA GLY A 95 -6.61 -20.50 -0.42
C GLY A 95 -7.45 -19.22 -0.26
N LEU A 96 -8.77 -19.34 -0.44
CA LEU A 96 -9.71 -18.23 -0.21
C LEU A 96 -9.76 -17.79 1.25
N GLY A 97 -9.73 -18.74 2.19
CA GLY A 97 -9.71 -18.46 3.63
C GLY A 97 -8.46 -17.69 4.07
N LEU A 98 -7.28 -18.10 3.59
CA LEU A 98 -6.02 -17.39 3.87
C LEU A 98 -6.01 -15.98 3.27
N ALA A 99 -6.52 -15.81 2.05
CA ALA A 99 -6.65 -14.50 1.43
C ALA A 99 -7.58 -13.58 2.24
N PHE A 100 -8.72 -14.10 2.70
CA PHE A 100 -9.66 -13.34 3.51
C PHE A 100 -9.07 -12.96 4.88
N TRP A 101 -8.34 -13.88 5.51
CA TRP A 101 -7.65 -13.62 6.79
C TRP A 101 -6.56 -12.55 6.66
N ALA A 102 -5.76 -12.59 5.58
CA ALA A 102 -4.75 -11.59 5.30
C ALA A 102 -5.36 -10.19 5.12
N ILE A 103 -6.47 -10.09 4.38
CA ILE A 103 -7.20 -8.83 4.20
C ILE A 103 -7.78 -8.33 5.54
N ALA A 104 -8.34 -9.22 6.37
CA ALA A 104 -8.90 -8.85 7.67
C ALA A 104 -7.83 -8.35 8.65
N LYS A 105 -6.62 -8.94 8.63
CA LYS A 105 -5.50 -8.51 9.48
C LYS A 105 -4.93 -7.15 9.08
N LEU A 106 -5.01 -6.77 7.81
CA LEU A 106 -4.56 -5.47 7.30
C LEU A 106 -5.52 -4.32 7.62
N LYS A 107 -6.77 -4.64 7.98
CA LYS A 107 -7.82 -3.66 8.30
C LYS A 107 -7.83 -3.26 9.79
N LYS A 108 -6.98 -3.90 10.61
CA LYS A 108 -6.88 -3.72 12.06
C LYS A 108 -5.55 -3.05 12.40
#